data_AF-A0A924CAC0-F1
#
_entry.id   AF-A0A924CAC0-F1
#
_cell.length_a   1.000
_cell.length_b   1.000
_cell.length_c   1.000
_cell.angle_alpha   90.00
_cell.angle_beta   90.00
_cell.angle_gamma   90.00
#
_symmetry.space_group_name_H-M   'P 1'
#
loop_
_entity.id
_entity.type
_entity.pdbx_description
1 polymer ?
#
loop_
_entity_poly.entity_id
_entity_poly.type
_entity_poly.pdbx_seq_one_letter_code
_entity_poly.pdbx_strand_id
1 'polypeptide(L)'
;MKTIIIIFLLCCLFVSCKKTYEVIVPVTTTWELFNTPAALPLNNTARAAMEGVYSVAKGADIFGDLAAVKWSYVINSGDTTFHISGFFGKDIAYFICEGKQLNGTILLNGYWRKMVSTQTGLLHLTISPADGAAILLTPNAVITPGSITINGTFGNGQEDPQIPVAITYKRKLNKSPSPFQIAAHRSGGRTSDLLPVSENSVAMILKTPEFGSTGIEIDVRFTKDGIPILYHDNTLNLREIQKCGLVGPIENYTYEQLSTFVRLIHGEKIPTLREALNAVVYQTSLSFVWLDTKYVGSIAPVHVLQNEFIQKAAAQGRTLQIVIGLPGKDQLNQFLALSDYATTPALCELSVEDAEKINARIWAPRFTEGTQNDKVAIVHAQGRKAFVWTVDVPEFITRFVNDGQFDGILSNFPSCVAFNYYTHE
;
A
#
# COMPACT_ATOMS: atom_id res chain seq x y z
N MET A 1 -9.27 -19.04 57.70
CA MET A 1 -9.03 -19.51 56.30
C MET A 1 -10.01 -18.95 55.25
N LYS A 2 -10.75 -17.85 55.50
CA LYS A 2 -11.65 -17.25 54.48
C LYS A 2 -11.32 -15.80 54.09
N THR A 3 -10.40 -15.14 54.79
CA THR A 3 -10.05 -13.73 54.54
C THR A 3 -8.83 -13.55 53.62
N ILE A 4 -8.04 -14.61 53.38
CA ILE A 4 -6.81 -14.54 52.59
C ILE A 4 -7.06 -14.78 51.09
N ILE A 5 -8.23 -15.34 50.71
CA ILE A 5 -8.55 -15.64 49.30
C ILE A 5 -9.08 -14.41 48.54
N ILE A 6 -9.61 -13.39 49.24
CA ILE A 6 -10.19 -12.20 48.59
C ILE A 6 -9.11 -11.21 48.14
N ILE A 7 -7.95 -11.17 48.81
CA ILE A 7 -6.84 -10.26 48.44
C ILE A 7 -6.08 -10.77 47.21
N PHE A 8 -6.04 -12.09 46.98
CA PHE A 8 -5.40 -12.67 45.81
C PHE A 8 -6.22 -12.53 44.52
N LEU A 9 -7.55 -12.39 44.62
CA LEU A 9 -8.41 -12.13 43.45
C LEU A 9 -8.41 -10.65 43.03
N LEU A 10 -8.07 -9.71 43.93
CA LEU A 10 -8.00 -8.28 43.61
C LEU A 10 -6.65 -7.88 42.96
N CYS A 11 -5.57 -8.63 43.18
CA CYS A 11 -4.26 -8.33 42.59
C CYS A 11 -4.09 -8.81 41.14
N CYS A 12 -4.99 -9.64 40.61
CA CYS A 12 -4.94 -10.07 39.21
C CYS A 12 -5.73 -9.15 38.24
N LEU A 13 -6.33 -8.06 38.75
CA LEU A 13 -7.12 -7.11 37.95
C LEU A 13 -6.33 -5.92 37.40
N PHE A 14 -5.04 -5.81 37.72
CA PHE A 14 -4.19 -4.73 37.22
C PHE A 14 -2.92 -5.34 36.64
N VAL A 15 -2.54 -4.86 35.45
CA VAL A 15 -1.35 -5.26 34.68
C VAL A 15 -1.53 -6.48 33.75
N SER A 16 -2.57 -6.46 32.91
CA SER A 16 -2.35 -6.81 31.51
C SER A 16 -1.87 -5.55 30.79
N CYS A 17 -0.64 -5.12 31.07
CA CYS A 17 0.01 -4.08 30.28
C CYS A 17 0.38 -4.71 28.93
N LYS A 18 -0.57 -4.71 27.99
CA LYS A 18 -0.23 -4.88 26.58
C LYS A 18 0.75 -3.74 26.26
N LYS A 19 2.03 -4.05 26.01
CA LYS A 19 3.00 -3.03 25.58
C LYS A 19 2.42 -2.34 24.35
N THR A 20 2.07 -1.08 24.49
CA THR A 20 1.63 -0.22 23.39
C THR A 20 2.89 0.25 22.68
N TYR A 21 3.13 -0.30 21.51
CA TYR A 21 4.17 0.20 20.61
C TYR A 21 3.50 1.23 19.70
N GLU A 22 3.94 2.47 19.80
CA GLU A 22 3.50 3.55 18.91
C GLU A 22 4.67 3.96 18.03
N VAL A 23 4.40 4.13 16.74
CA VAL A 23 5.38 4.65 15.80
C VAL A 23 5.00 6.09 15.51
N ILE A 24 5.91 7.01 15.82
CA ILE A 24 5.75 8.43 15.55
C ILE A 24 5.77 8.63 14.03
N VAL A 25 4.79 9.38 13.50
CA VAL A 25 4.91 10.01 12.18
C VAL A 25 5.45 11.41 12.40
N PRO A 26 6.69 11.70 12.01
CA PRO A 26 7.29 13.01 12.28
C PRO A 26 6.50 14.13 11.62
N VAL A 27 6.36 15.25 12.33
CA VAL A 27 5.77 16.49 11.82
C VAL A 27 6.82 17.19 10.96
N THR A 28 6.53 17.32 9.66
CA THR A 28 7.49 17.80 8.64
C THR A 28 7.39 19.31 8.36
N THR A 29 6.50 20.02 9.04
CA THR A 29 6.22 21.45 8.77
C THR A 29 7.24 22.42 9.37
N THR A 30 8.33 21.94 9.96
CA THR A 30 9.31 22.77 10.67
C THR A 30 10.47 23.25 9.80
N TRP A 31 10.64 22.74 8.57
CA TRP A 31 11.76 23.14 7.72
C TRP A 31 11.50 24.46 6.97
N GLU A 32 11.93 25.57 7.56
CA GLU A 32 11.71 26.95 7.06
C GLU A 32 12.08 27.14 5.57
N LEU A 33 13.19 26.55 5.12
CA LEU A 33 13.62 26.64 3.71
C LEU A 33 12.61 26.01 2.75
N PHE A 34 11.93 24.94 3.15
CA PHE A 34 10.92 24.26 2.34
C PHE A 34 9.56 24.98 2.40
N ASN A 35 9.27 25.65 3.52
CA ASN A 35 7.97 26.29 3.78
C ASN A 35 7.90 27.76 3.38
N THR A 36 9.03 28.37 3.01
CA THR A 36 9.04 29.73 2.46
C THR A 36 8.13 29.86 1.22
N PRO A 37 7.39 30.98 1.06
CA PRO A 37 6.57 31.23 -0.12
C PRO A 37 7.35 31.21 -1.46
N ALA A 38 8.66 31.41 -1.42
CA ALA A 38 9.52 31.34 -2.60
C ALA A 38 9.80 29.90 -3.08
N ALA A 39 9.55 28.89 -2.24
CA ALA A 39 9.73 27.49 -2.60
C ALA A 39 8.50 27.00 -3.39
N LEU A 40 8.70 26.68 -4.67
CA LEU A 40 7.62 26.33 -5.58
C LEU A 40 7.55 24.81 -5.81
N PRO A 41 6.36 24.24 -6.09
CA PRO A 41 6.25 22.83 -6.46
C PRO A 41 7.12 22.48 -7.68
N LEU A 42 7.63 21.25 -7.71
CA LEU A 42 8.29 20.73 -8.91
C LEU A 42 7.28 20.54 -10.05
N ASN A 43 7.76 20.60 -11.29
CA ASN A 43 6.94 20.26 -12.46
C ASN A 43 6.96 18.75 -12.74
N ASN A 44 6.11 18.27 -13.65
CA ASN A 44 6.00 16.85 -13.98
C ASN A 44 7.28 16.27 -14.59
N THR A 45 7.98 17.04 -15.43
CA THR A 45 9.21 16.63 -16.09
C THR A 45 10.31 16.33 -15.07
N ALA A 46 10.52 17.24 -14.11
CA ALA A 46 11.49 17.08 -13.05
C ALA A 46 11.17 15.85 -12.18
N ARG A 47 9.92 15.68 -11.78
CA ARG A 47 9.48 14.50 -11.02
C ARG A 47 9.77 13.20 -11.77
N ALA A 48 9.31 13.09 -13.02
CA ALA A 48 9.51 11.89 -13.84
C ALA A 48 11.00 11.58 -14.07
N ALA A 49 11.84 12.60 -14.23
CA ALA A 49 13.28 12.44 -14.42
C ALA A 49 14.00 11.94 -13.15
N MET A 50 13.42 12.18 -11.96
CA MET A 50 13.98 11.71 -10.69
C MET A 50 13.65 10.24 -10.38
N GLU A 51 12.69 9.60 -11.07
CA GLU A 51 12.42 8.17 -10.86
C GLU A 51 13.60 7.31 -11.32
N GLY A 52 14.07 6.39 -10.46
CA GLY A 52 15.23 5.58 -10.78
C GLY A 52 15.71 4.70 -9.65
N VAL A 53 16.68 3.87 -9.97
CA VAL A 53 17.49 3.15 -8.98
C VAL A 53 18.69 4.04 -8.63
N TYR A 54 18.93 4.23 -7.34
CA TYR A 54 20.02 5.01 -6.80
C TYR A 54 20.94 4.12 -5.96
N SER A 55 22.24 4.39 -5.98
CA SER A 55 23.21 3.78 -5.06
C SER A 55 23.33 4.63 -3.82
N VAL A 56 23.38 4.02 -2.63
CA VAL A 56 23.49 4.72 -1.35
C VAL A 56 24.96 4.89 -0.99
N ALA A 57 25.46 6.12 -1.10
CA ALA A 57 26.86 6.45 -0.82
C ALA A 57 27.10 6.80 0.66
N LYS A 58 26.09 7.36 1.34
CA LYS A 58 26.11 7.63 2.79
C LYS A 58 24.81 7.12 3.41
N GLY A 59 24.91 6.45 4.56
CA GLY A 59 23.77 5.85 5.25
C GLY A 59 23.48 4.39 4.89
N ALA A 60 24.36 3.73 4.12
CA ALA A 60 24.18 2.33 3.71
C ALA A 60 24.08 1.34 4.89
N ASP A 61 24.71 1.65 6.03
CA ASP A 61 24.57 0.85 7.25
C ASP A 61 23.13 0.84 7.79
N ILE A 62 22.31 1.85 7.45
CA ILE A 62 20.92 1.96 7.89
C ILE A 62 19.94 1.51 6.81
N PHE A 63 20.21 1.89 5.56
CA PHE A 63 19.27 1.73 4.44
C PHE A 63 19.69 0.63 3.45
N GLY A 64 20.91 0.12 3.51
CA GLY A 64 21.48 -0.77 2.48
C GLY A 64 21.99 -0.01 1.26
N ASP A 65 22.42 -0.75 0.23
CA ASP A 65 23.26 -0.20 -0.84
C ASP A 65 22.48 0.46 -1.99
N LEU A 66 21.19 0.15 -2.12
CA LEU A 66 20.34 0.63 -3.21
C LEU A 66 19.04 1.22 -2.68
N ALA A 67 18.49 2.16 -3.46
CA ALA A 67 17.16 2.70 -3.28
C ALA A 67 16.41 2.68 -4.62
N ALA A 68 15.16 2.23 -4.62
CA ALA A 68 14.22 2.51 -5.71
C ALA A 68 13.46 3.78 -5.38
N VAL A 69 13.60 4.83 -6.20
CA VAL A 69 12.95 6.11 -6.00
C VAL A 69 11.82 6.28 -7.01
N LYS A 70 10.62 6.60 -6.52
CA LYS A 70 9.40 6.70 -7.33
C LYS A 70 8.55 7.90 -6.91
N TRP A 71 7.81 8.47 -7.85
CA TRP A 71 6.80 9.48 -7.56
C TRP A 71 5.39 8.87 -7.55
N SER A 72 4.56 9.40 -6.67
CA SER A 72 3.13 9.14 -6.62
C SER A 72 2.37 10.43 -6.32
N TYR A 73 1.05 10.37 -6.35
CA TYR A 73 0.22 11.51 -6.00
C TYR A 73 -1.08 11.04 -5.34
N VAL A 74 -1.65 11.97 -4.57
CA VAL A 74 -2.99 11.88 -4.02
C VAL A 74 -3.74 13.19 -4.28
N ILE A 75 -5.05 13.12 -4.50
CA ILE A 75 -5.91 14.29 -4.69
C ILE A 75 -6.83 14.43 -3.47
N ASN A 76 -6.73 15.56 -2.79
CA ASN A 76 -7.54 15.90 -1.62
C ASN A 76 -8.24 17.23 -1.86
N SER A 77 -9.58 17.24 -1.86
CA SER A 77 -10.38 18.46 -2.02
C SER A 77 -10.06 19.29 -3.27
N GLY A 78 -9.58 18.64 -4.34
CA GLY A 78 -9.16 19.29 -5.59
C GLY A 78 -7.67 19.62 -5.68
N ASP A 79 -6.95 19.59 -4.56
CA ASP A 79 -5.50 19.80 -4.54
C ASP A 79 -4.76 18.47 -4.74
N THR A 80 -3.74 18.49 -5.59
CA THR A 80 -2.89 17.32 -5.83
C THR A 80 -1.58 17.45 -5.06
N THR A 81 -1.36 16.54 -4.11
CA THR A 81 -0.08 16.41 -3.42
C THR A 81 0.76 15.35 -4.11
N PHE A 82 2.01 15.69 -4.46
CA PHE A 82 2.96 14.77 -5.08
C PHE A 82 3.99 14.32 -4.05
N HIS A 83 4.15 13.00 -3.92
CA HIS A 83 5.12 12.40 -3.02
C HIS A 83 6.24 11.75 -3.81
N ILE A 84 7.46 11.95 -3.35
CA ILE A 84 8.63 11.15 -3.73
C ILE A 84 8.90 10.16 -2.62
N SER A 85 8.94 8.89 -2.97
CA SER A 85 9.23 7.80 -2.05
C SER A 85 10.51 7.09 -2.46
N GLY A 86 11.33 6.73 -1.48
CA GLY A 86 12.47 5.84 -1.66
C GLY A 86 12.22 4.53 -0.93
N PHE A 87 12.40 3.41 -1.60
CA PHE A 87 12.28 2.07 -1.03
C PHE A 87 13.65 1.42 -0.95
N PHE A 88 13.96 0.79 0.17
CA PHE A 88 15.28 0.26 0.46
C PHE A 88 15.24 -1.22 0.84
N GLY A 89 16.34 -1.92 0.58
CA GLY A 89 16.44 -3.37 0.82
C GLY A 89 16.68 -3.75 2.28
N LYS A 90 17.27 -2.87 3.09
CA LYS A 90 17.57 -3.15 4.50
C LYS A 90 16.39 -2.78 5.40
N ASP A 91 15.97 -3.71 6.25
CA ASP A 91 14.92 -3.54 7.26
C ASP A 91 13.58 -3.02 6.71
N ILE A 92 13.34 -3.20 5.40
CA ILE A 92 12.19 -2.62 4.69
C ILE A 92 12.07 -1.12 5.00
N ALA A 93 13.20 -0.42 4.96
CA ALA A 93 13.22 1.02 5.15
C ALA A 93 12.58 1.71 3.94
N TYR A 94 11.92 2.83 4.18
CA TYR A 94 11.47 3.74 3.15
C TYR A 94 11.55 5.18 3.63
N PHE A 95 11.54 6.12 2.68
CA PHE A 95 11.19 7.51 2.96
C PHE A 95 10.01 7.96 2.13
N ILE A 96 9.29 8.96 2.62
CA ILE A 96 8.22 9.66 1.92
C ILE A 96 8.45 11.15 2.13
N CYS A 97 8.60 11.89 1.03
CA CYS A 97 8.81 13.33 1.04
C CYS A 97 7.89 14.03 0.03
N GLU A 98 7.70 15.33 0.23
CA GLU A 98 7.27 16.25 -0.82
C GLU A 98 8.49 16.97 -1.41
N GLY A 99 8.38 17.47 -2.64
CA GLY A 99 9.48 18.15 -3.33
C GLY A 99 9.12 19.55 -3.84
N LYS A 100 10.02 20.51 -3.59
CA LYS A 100 9.93 21.89 -4.09
C LYS A 100 11.26 22.32 -4.70
N GLN A 101 11.24 23.43 -5.44
CA GLN A 101 12.44 24.12 -5.92
C GLN A 101 12.56 25.50 -5.28
N LEU A 102 13.78 25.89 -4.95
CA LEU A 102 14.12 27.21 -4.43
C LEU A 102 15.51 27.60 -4.96
N ASN A 103 15.60 28.72 -5.69
CA ASN A 103 16.87 29.26 -6.21
C ASN A 103 17.74 28.23 -6.97
N GLY A 104 17.12 27.42 -7.83
CA GLY A 104 17.80 26.38 -8.63
C GLY A 104 18.20 25.12 -7.85
N THR A 105 17.88 25.05 -6.55
CA THR A 105 18.04 23.86 -5.71
C THR A 105 16.70 23.15 -5.57
N ILE A 106 16.70 21.82 -5.63
CA ILE A 106 15.52 21.02 -5.27
C ILE A 106 15.61 20.67 -3.79
N LEU A 107 14.52 20.87 -3.06
CA LEU A 107 14.37 20.54 -1.64
C LEU A 107 13.36 19.41 -1.51
N LEU A 108 13.69 18.35 -0.78
CA LEU A 108 12.77 17.25 -0.46
C LEU A 108 12.63 17.15 1.05
N ASN A 109 11.39 17.24 1.53
CA ASN A 109 11.07 17.30 2.95
C ASN A 109 10.12 16.18 3.33
N GLY A 110 10.43 15.42 4.36
CA GLY A 110 9.61 14.29 4.76
C GLY A 110 10.13 13.52 5.96
N TYR A 111 9.86 12.23 5.96
CA TYR A 111 10.31 11.30 6.99
C TYR A 111 10.78 9.99 6.39
N TRP A 112 11.59 9.26 7.15
CA TRP A 112 11.96 7.87 6.89
C TRP A 112 11.38 6.95 7.96
N ARG A 113 11.21 5.67 7.64
CA ARG A 113 10.74 4.65 8.57
C ARG A 113 11.22 3.25 8.17
N LYS A 114 11.42 2.36 9.15
CA LYS A 114 11.56 0.90 8.95
C LYS A 114 10.24 0.20 9.24
N MET A 115 9.84 -0.76 8.40
CA MET A 115 8.62 -1.54 8.64
C MET A 115 8.81 -2.66 9.67
N VAL A 116 10.04 -3.15 9.86
CA VAL A 116 10.35 -4.25 10.78
C VAL A 116 10.59 -3.78 12.23
N SER A 117 10.52 -2.48 12.50
CA SER A 117 10.75 -1.90 13.83
C SER A 117 9.96 -0.59 14.02
N THR A 118 10.12 0.06 15.17
CA THR A 118 9.52 1.37 15.46
C THR A 118 10.40 2.55 15.04
N GLN A 119 11.52 2.29 14.35
CA GLN A 119 12.46 3.33 13.94
C GLN A 119 11.88 4.18 12.81
N THR A 120 11.96 5.49 13.01
CA THR A 120 11.40 6.54 12.15
C THR A 120 12.18 7.83 12.39
N GLY A 121 12.12 8.80 11.49
CA GLY A 121 12.70 10.11 11.75
C GLY A 121 12.50 11.13 10.63
N LEU A 122 12.70 12.40 10.95
CA LEU A 122 12.70 13.48 9.96
C LEU A 122 13.78 13.27 8.90
N LEU A 123 13.51 13.75 7.69
CA LEU A 123 14.39 13.64 6.53
C LEU A 123 14.36 14.95 5.73
N HIS A 124 15.52 15.59 5.60
CA HIS A 124 15.72 16.77 4.76
C HIS A 124 16.74 16.45 3.68
N LEU A 125 16.32 16.48 2.42
CA LEU A 125 17.19 16.23 1.28
C LEU A 125 17.22 17.43 0.34
N THR A 126 18.31 17.53 -0.41
CA THR A 126 18.56 18.57 -1.39
C THR A 126 19.24 18.00 -2.61
N ILE A 127 19.00 18.65 -3.74
CA ILE A 127 19.78 18.48 -4.96
C ILE A 127 20.23 19.88 -5.35
N SER A 128 21.52 20.17 -5.19
CA SER A 128 22.08 21.45 -5.62
C SER A 128 22.14 21.52 -7.15
N PRO A 129 22.35 22.71 -7.74
CA PRO A 129 22.60 22.82 -9.18
C PRO A 129 23.71 21.89 -9.67
N ALA A 130 24.80 21.77 -8.91
CA ALA A 130 25.94 20.91 -9.24
C ALA A 130 25.63 19.42 -9.08
N ASP A 131 24.73 19.06 -8.16
CA ASP A 131 24.30 17.68 -7.93
C ASP A 131 23.19 17.21 -8.89
N GLY A 132 22.84 18.01 -9.90
CA GLY A 132 21.91 17.62 -10.96
C GLY A 132 20.61 18.41 -11.02
N ALA A 133 20.33 19.35 -10.10
CA ALA A 133 19.13 20.18 -10.19
C ALA A 133 19.14 21.06 -11.46
N ALA A 134 20.31 21.49 -11.91
CA ALA A 134 20.46 22.22 -13.18
C ALA A 134 20.04 21.39 -14.40
N ILE A 135 20.06 20.06 -14.31
CA ILE A 135 19.57 19.14 -15.35
C ILE A 135 18.07 18.91 -15.15
N LEU A 136 17.66 18.59 -13.93
CA LEU A 136 16.29 18.22 -13.58
C LEU A 136 15.26 19.33 -13.81
N LEU A 137 15.67 20.60 -13.64
CA LEU A 137 14.79 21.76 -13.81
C LEU A 137 14.69 22.24 -15.27
N THR A 138 15.25 21.49 -16.22
CA THR A 138 15.11 21.77 -17.66
C THR A 138 13.95 20.99 -18.30
N PRO A 139 13.36 21.48 -19.41
CA PRO A 139 12.28 20.77 -20.10
C PRO A 139 12.68 19.41 -20.69
N ASN A 140 13.97 19.21 -20.99
CA ASN A 140 14.50 18.03 -21.68
C ASN A 140 15.64 17.39 -20.86
N ALA A 141 15.37 17.08 -19.60
CA ALA A 141 16.35 16.48 -18.70
C ALA A 141 16.86 15.13 -19.27
N VAL A 142 18.15 15.05 -19.56
CA VAL A 142 18.83 13.80 -19.95
C VAL A 142 19.54 13.25 -18.72
N ILE A 143 19.04 12.14 -18.20
CA ILE A 143 19.55 11.53 -16.97
C ILE A 143 20.48 10.36 -17.32
N THR A 144 21.70 10.40 -16.79
CA THR A 144 22.73 9.37 -16.97
C THR A 144 23.20 8.88 -15.60
N PRO A 145 23.82 7.70 -15.51
CA PRO A 145 24.44 7.26 -14.25
C PRO A 145 25.36 8.35 -13.68
N GLY A 146 25.20 8.67 -12.40
CA GLY A 146 25.96 9.73 -11.71
C GLY A 146 25.45 11.16 -11.90
N SER A 147 24.47 11.42 -12.77
CA SER A 147 24.05 12.79 -13.10
C SER A 147 23.16 13.46 -12.05
N ILE A 148 22.65 12.69 -11.09
CA ILE A 148 21.84 13.19 -9.97
C ILE A 148 22.41 12.61 -8.68
N THR A 149 22.69 13.47 -7.72
CA THR A 149 22.97 13.09 -6.33
C THR A 149 22.00 13.81 -5.40
N ILE A 150 21.28 13.04 -4.59
CA ILE A 150 20.38 13.56 -3.57
C ILE A 150 21.16 13.50 -2.26
N ASN A 151 21.49 14.67 -1.70
CA ASN A 151 22.26 14.83 -0.47
C ASN A 151 21.35 15.32 0.66
N GLY A 152 21.58 14.89 1.89
CA GLY A 152 20.82 15.43 3.02
C GLY A 152 21.18 14.83 4.35
N THR A 153 20.27 14.99 5.30
CA THR A 153 20.36 14.42 6.63
C THR A 153 19.04 13.78 7.06
N PHE A 154 19.14 12.80 7.94
CA PHE A 154 18.01 12.20 8.65
C PHE A 154 18.22 12.28 10.17
N GLY A 155 17.11 12.26 10.91
CA GLY A 155 17.06 12.28 12.38
C GLY A 155 16.46 11.00 12.96
N ASN A 156 16.28 10.98 14.28
CA ASN A 156 15.55 9.94 15.00
C ASN A 156 14.27 10.54 15.62
N GLY A 157 13.10 9.99 15.28
CA GLY A 157 11.81 10.53 15.70
C GLY A 157 11.61 11.96 15.20
N GLN A 158 11.37 12.88 16.14
CA GLN A 158 11.16 14.30 15.85
C GLN A 158 12.44 15.15 15.99
N GLU A 159 13.60 14.53 16.27
CA GLU A 159 14.86 15.24 16.35
C GLU A 159 15.27 15.84 15.00
N ASP A 160 15.87 17.03 15.04
CA ASP A 160 16.37 17.70 13.84
C ASP A 160 17.35 16.78 13.07
N PRO A 161 17.21 16.64 11.75
CA PRO A 161 18.07 15.76 10.96
C PRO A 161 19.56 16.16 10.97
N GLN A 162 20.42 15.33 11.54
CA GLN A 162 21.88 15.56 11.59
C GLN A 162 22.72 14.43 10.96
N ILE A 163 22.15 13.24 10.73
CA ILE A 163 22.90 12.08 10.26
C ILE A 163 22.94 12.11 8.73
N PRO A 164 24.12 12.11 8.08
CA PRO A 164 24.21 12.30 6.64
C PRO A 164 23.68 11.11 5.84
N VAL A 165 22.96 11.40 4.76
CA VAL A 165 22.52 10.44 3.75
C VAL A 165 22.81 11.02 2.36
N ALA A 166 23.23 10.15 1.44
CA ALA A 166 23.46 10.54 0.05
C ALA A 166 23.16 9.36 -0.87
N ILE A 167 22.33 9.60 -1.89
CA ILE A 167 22.00 8.60 -2.90
C ILE A 167 22.26 9.17 -4.30
N THR A 168 22.89 8.38 -5.18
CA THR A 168 23.30 8.81 -6.52
C THR A 168 22.65 7.95 -7.59
N TYR A 169 22.08 8.58 -8.62
CA TYR A 169 21.35 7.90 -9.68
C TYR A 169 22.23 6.88 -10.39
N LYS A 170 21.76 5.64 -10.47
CA LYS A 170 22.45 4.52 -11.11
C LYS A 170 21.85 4.21 -12.47
N ARG A 171 20.53 4.01 -12.53
CA ARG A 171 19.81 3.62 -13.75
C ARG A 171 18.30 3.83 -13.61
N LYS A 172 17.56 3.62 -14.70
CA LYS A 172 16.10 3.60 -14.67
C LYS A 172 15.57 2.44 -13.83
N LEU A 173 14.40 2.63 -13.23
CA LEU A 173 13.63 1.55 -12.61
C LEU A 173 13.37 0.44 -13.62
N ASN A 174 13.34 -0.80 -13.16
CA ASN A 174 12.89 -1.92 -13.98
C ASN A 174 11.46 -1.64 -14.49
N LYS A 175 11.24 -1.86 -15.79
CA LYS A 175 9.94 -1.79 -16.46
C LYS A 175 9.81 -3.04 -17.32
N SER A 176 9.47 -4.17 -16.70
CA SER A 176 9.11 -5.39 -17.44
C SER A 176 7.96 -5.06 -18.43
N PRO A 177 7.96 -5.60 -19.66
CA PRO A 177 7.01 -5.21 -20.71
C PRO A 177 5.53 -5.49 -20.35
N SER A 178 5.26 -6.36 -19.37
CA SER A 178 3.94 -6.50 -18.74
C SER A 178 3.94 -5.76 -17.40
N PRO A 179 2.96 -4.88 -17.10
CA PRO A 179 2.93 -4.13 -15.85
C PRO A 179 2.70 -5.09 -14.68
N PHE A 180 3.77 -5.39 -13.96
CA PHE A 180 3.75 -6.15 -12.71
C PHE A 180 2.92 -5.40 -11.65
N GLN A 181 2.04 -6.10 -10.96
CA GLN A 181 1.17 -5.52 -9.94
C GLN A 181 1.77 -5.69 -8.54
N ILE A 182 2.11 -4.56 -7.93
CA ILE A 182 2.46 -4.48 -6.51
C ILE A 182 1.15 -4.20 -5.78
N ALA A 183 0.51 -5.26 -5.29
CA ALA A 183 -0.76 -5.17 -4.57
C ALA A 183 -0.50 -5.06 -3.06
N ALA A 184 -1.05 -4.03 -2.44
CA ALA A 184 -1.01 -3.91 -0.99
C ALA A 184 -2.19 -4.64 -0.35
N HIS A 185 -1.89 -5.58 0.55
CA HIS A 185 -2.89 -6.31 1.34
C HIS A 185 -3.63 -5.36 2.28
N ARG A 186 -4.96 -5.48 2.34
CA ARG A 186 -5.85 -4.63 3.16
C ARG A 186 -5.63 -3.14 2.92
N SER A 187 -5.37 -2.76 1.68
CA SER A 187 -4.96 -1.43 1.19
C SER A 187 -3.59 -0.90 1.67
N GLY A 188 -2.77 -1.67 2.40
CA GLY A 188 -1.45 -1.16 2.82
C GLY A 188 -0.63 -2.10 3.70
N GLY A 189 -1.28 -2.74 4.66
CA GLY A 189 -0.68 -3.60 5.67
C GLY A 189 -1.65 -3.86 6.81
N ARG A 190 -1.20 -4.57 7.84
CA ARG A 190 -2.01 -4.94 9.01
C ARG A 190 -1.91 -3.90 10.11
N THR A 191 -2.86 -3.92 11.06
CA THR A 191 -2.75 -3.17 12.31
C THR A 191 -1.45 -3.47 13.07
N SER A 192 -0.97 -4.72 13.02
CA SER A 192 0.30 -5.11 13.68
C SER A 192 1.53 -4.49 13.05
N ASP A 193 1.42 -3.94 11.85
CA ASP A 193 2.52 -3.28 11.14
C ASP A 193 2.64 -1.79 11.55
N LEU A 194 1.84 -1.33 12.52
CA LEU A 194 1.93 -0.02 13.18
C LEU A 194 1.92 1.17 12.21
N LEU A 195 1.21 1.05 11.09
CA LEU A 195 0.98 2.16 10.17
C LEU A 195 0.11 3.24 10.85
N PRO A 196 0.20 4.51 10.45
CA PRO A 196 -0.51 5.60 11.14
C PRO A 196 -2.00 5.71 10.79
N VAL A 197 -2.49 4.81 9.95
CA VAL A 197 -3.86 4.74 9.44
C VAL A 197 -4.28 3.28 9.45
N SER A 198 -5.57 3.05 9.63
CA SER A 198 -6.11 1.71 9.85
C SER A 198 -6.16 0.89 8.56
N GLU A 199 -5.92 -0.42 8.64
CA GLU A 199 -6.15 -1.35 7.53
C GLU A 199 -7.60 -1.24 7.02
N ASN A 200 -7.82 -1.46 5.72
CA ASN A 200 -9.15 -1.34 5.07
C ASN A 200 -9.86 0.02 5.25
N SER A 201 -9.13 1.10 5.52
CA SER A 201 -9.69 2.45 5.59
C SER A 201 -9.47 3.24 4.30
N VAL A 202 -10.30 4.27 4.06
CA VAL A 202 -10.04 5.23 2.97
C VAL A 202 -8.70 5.94 3.20
N ALA A 203 -8.35 6.28 4.44
CA ALA A 203 -7.07 6.91 4.76
C ALA A 203 -5.88 6.03 4.36
N MET A 204 -5.97 4.72 4.53
CA MET A 204 -4.96 3.78 4.05
C MET A 204 -4.89 3.72 2.53
N ILE A 205 -6.04 3.67 1.83
CA ILE A 205 -6.09 3.71 0.35
C ILE A 205 -5.36 4.95 -0.20
N LEU A 206 -5.53 6.11 0.44
CA LEU A 206 -4.87 7.35 0.04
C LEU A 206 -3.35 7.32 0.29
N LYS A 207 -2.90 6.54 1.27
CA LYS A 207 -1.50 6.37 1.64
C LYS A 207 -0.79 5.29 0.81
N THR A 208 -1.52 4.33 0.27
CA THR A 208 -0.98 3.18 -0.49
C THR A 208 0.00 3.57 -1.60
N PRO A 209 -0.25 4.61 -2.44
CA PRO A 209 0.67 4.97 -3.51
C PRO A 209 2.05 5.42 -3.02
N GLU A 210 2.15 5.93 -1.78
CA GLU A 210 3.41 6.32 -1.15
C GLU A 210 4.31 5.11 -0.85
N PHE A 211 3.75 3.90 -0.75
CA PHE A 211 4.48 2.65 -0.51
C PHE A 211 4.90 1.93 -1.80
N GLY A 212 4.74 2.56 -2.96
CA GLY A 212 5.17 2.02 -4.26
C GLY A 212 4.18 1.05 -4.89
N SER A 213 3.03 0.84 -4.25
CA SER A 213 1.95 -0.02 -4.73
C SER A 213 1.30 0.52 -6.00
N THR A 214 0.94 -0.39 -6.90
CA THR A 214 0.16 -0.10 -8.12
C THR A 214 -1.28 -0.59 -8.02
N GLY A 215 -1.58 -1.40 -7.00
CA GLY A 215 -2.92 -1.86 -6.69
C GLY A 215 -3.11 -2.14 -5.20
N ILE A 216 -4.36 -2.47 -4.86
CA ILE A 216 -4.76 -2.84 -3.51
C ILE A 216 -5.61 -4.10 -3.52
N GLU A 217 -5.56 -4.84 -2.44
CA GLU A 217 -6.60 -5.79 -2.04
C GLU A 217 -7.37 -5.18 -0.86
N ILE A 218 -8.69 -5.36 -0.84
CA ILE A 218 -9.59 -4.90 0.22
C ILE A 218 -10.62 -5.96 0.58
N ASP A 219 -10.85 -6.12 1.88
CA ASP A 219 -11.71 -7.16 2.43
C ASP A 219 -13.16 -6.72 2.47
N VAL A 220 -14.03 -7.32 1.66
CA VAL A 220 -15.44 -6.94 1.54
C VAL A 220 -16.33 -7.82 2.41
N ARG A 221 -17.10 -7.17 3.28
CA ARG A 221 -18.18 -7.76 4.10
C ARG A 221 -19.49 -7.01 3.92
N PHE A 222 -20.56 -7.58 4.49
CA PHE A 222 -21.89 -7.01 4.44
C PHE A 222 -22.38 -6.67 5.84
N THR A 223 -23.03 -5.52 5.94
CA THR A 223 -23.85 -5.16 7.11
C THR A 223 -25.19 -5.91 7.08
N LYS A 224 -25.91 -5.88 8.20
CA LYS A 224 -27.26 -6.46 8.35
C LYS A 224 -28.26 -5.98 7.29
N ASP A 225 -28.15 -4.71 6.92
CA ASP A 225 -28.98 -4.03 5.92
C ASP A 225 -28.43 -4.15 4.49
N GLY A 226 -27.45 -5.04 4.25
CA GLY A 226 -26.99 -5.42 2.92
C GLY A 226 -26.01 -4.42 2.28
N ILE A 227 -25.39 -3.54 3.06
CA ILE A 227 -24.43 -2.55 2.56
C ILE A 227 -23.02 -3.17 2.56
N PRO A 228 -22.32 -3.19 1.40
CA PRO A 228 -20.94 -3.65 1.34
C PRO A 228 -19.99 -2.67 2.03
N ILE A 229 -19.16 -3.17 2.94
CA ILE A 229 -18.19 -2.41 3.75
C ILE A 229 -16.82 -3.08 3.71
N LEU A 230 -15.77 -2.34 4.10
CA LEU A 230 -14.42 -2.89 4.22
C LEU A 230 -14.09 -3.28 5.66
N TYR A 231 -13.87 -4.58 5.90
CA TYR A 231 -13.48 -5.11 7.21
C TYR A 231 -13.00 -6.55 7.09
N HIS A 232 -11.85 -6.92 7.69
CA HIS A 232 -11.26 -8.24 7.49
C HIS A 232 -11.91 -9.32 8.35
N ASP A 233 -11.97 -9.15 9.68
CA ASP A 233 -12.39 -10.23 10.59
C ASP A 233 -13.92 -10.38 10.64
N ASN A 234 -14.42 -11.58 10.98
CA ASN A 234 -15.87 -11.81 11.02
C ASN A 234 -16.58 -11.03 12.13
N THR A 235 -15.86 -10.71 13.19
CA THR A 235 -16.40 -10.08 14.41
C THR A 235 -15.67 -8.79 14.73
N LEU A 236 -16.40 -7.82 15.28
CA LEU A 236 -15.82 -6.63 15.90
C LEU A 236 -14.82 -7.04 16.98
N ASN A 237 -13.58 -6.57 16.84
CA ASN A 237 -12.47 -6.99 17.70
C ASN A 237 -11.48 -5.85 17.96
N LEU A 238 -10.77 -5.92 19.09
CA LEU A 238 -9.83 -4.88 19.52
C LEU A 238 -8.51 -4.85 18.74
N ARG A 239 -8.33 -5.71 17.72
CA ARG A 239 -7.19 -5.62 16.78
C ARG A 239 -7.48 -4.59 15.69
N GLU A 240 -8.73 -4.41 15.29
CA GLU A 240 -9.09 -3.51 14.17
C GLU A 240 -9.82 -2.25 14.63
N ILE A 241 -10.49 -2.30 15.78
CA ILE A 241 -11.32 -1.18 16.26
C ILE A 241 -10.90 -0.66 17.63
N GLN A 242 -11.20 0.61 17.87
CA GLN A 242 -11.21 1.18 19.21
C GLN A 242 -12.30 0.52 20.06
N LYS A 243 -12.09 0.50 21.38
CA LYS A 243 -13.07 -0.07 22.32
C LYS A 243 -14.42 0.66 22.18
N CYS A 244 -15.47 -0.10 21.90
CA CYS A 244 -16.85 0.40 21.85
C CYS A 244 -17.80 -0.57 22.57
N GLY A 245 -19.10 -0.27 22.56
CA GLY A 245 -20.13 -1.09 23.18
C GLY A 245 -20.65 -2.25 22.31
N LEU A 246 -20.25 -2.33 21.03
CA LEU A 246 -20.69 -3.38 20.11
C LEU A 246 -19.68 -4.53 20.08
N VAL A 247 -20.18 -5.76 19.98
CA VAL A 247 -19.38 -7.00 20.00
C VAL A 247 -20.01 -8.08 19.12
N GLY A 248 -19.19 -8.98 18.59
CA GLY A 248 -19.66 -10.11 17.78
C GLY A 248 -19.71 -9.80 16.28
N PRO A 249 -20.44 -10.61 15.50
CA PRO A 249 -20.40 -10.57 14.03
C PRO A 249 -20.77 -9.22 13.43
N ILE A 250 -20.02 -8.82 12.39
CA ILE A 250 -20.26 -7.57 11.64
C ILE A 250 -21.68 -7.54 11.03
N GLU A 251 -22.11 -8.68 10.51
CA GLU A 251 -23.42 -8.86 9.85
C GLU A 251 -24.64 -8.69 10.79
N ASN A 252 -24.43 -8.56 12.10
CA ASN A 252 -25.51 -8.29 13.05
C ASN A 252 -25.93 -6.81 13.11
N TYR A 253 -25.16 -5.91 12.50
CA TYR A 253 -25.34 -4.47 12.63
C TYR A 253 -25.65 -3.80 11.30
N THR A 254 -26.50 -2.77 11.31
CA THR A 254 -26.69 -1.90 10.15
C THR A 254 -25.47 -1.01 9.92
N TYR A 255 -25.31 -0.47 8.70
CA TYR A 255 -24.23 0.47 8.45
C TYR A 255 -24.33 1.71 9.34
N GLU A 256 -25.54 2.21 9.61
CA GLU A 256 -25.74 3.36 10.50
C GLU A 256 -25.21 3.08 11.92
N GLN A 257 -25.47 1.89 12.46
CA GLN A 257 -24.95 1.48 13.77
C GLN A 257 -23.42 1.42 13.77
N LEU A 258 -22.81 0.77 12.77
CA LEU A 258 -21.36 0.69 12.65
C LEU A 258 -20.72 2.07 12.49
N SER A 259 -21.25 2.90 11.58
CA SER A 259 -20.75 4.25 11.29
C SER A 259 -20.87 5.20 12.50
N THR A 260 -21.88 4.99 13.34
CA THR A 260 -22.10 5.80 14.55
C THR A 260 -21.18 5.37 15.69
N PHE A 261 -21.14 4.07 16.01
CA PHE A 261 -20.56 3.59 17.26
C PHE A 261 -19.17 2.98 17.14
N VAL A 262 -18.73 2.63 15.93
CA VAL A 262 -17.45 1.94 15.72
C VAL A 262 -16.44 2.87 15.06
N ARG A 263 -15.23 2.85 15.57
CA ARG A 263 -14.06 3.47 14.94
C ARG A 263 -12.96 2.44 14.78
N LEU A 264 -12.31 2.46 13.63
CA LEU A 264 -11.08 1.72 13.40
C LEU A 264 -9.99 2.22 14.36
N ILE A 265 -8.90 1.49 14.49
CA ILE A 265 -7.90 1.71 15.55
C ILE A 265 -7.35 3.16 15.56
N HIS A 266 -7.21 3.82 14.40
CA HIS A 266 -6.77 5.21 14.26
C HIS A 266 -7.92 6.24 14.20
N GLY A 267 -9.15 5.85 14.53
CA GLY A 267 -10.28 6.76 14.64
C GLY A 267 -11.07 6.97 13.35
N GLU A 268 -10.72 6.28 12.26
CA GLU A 268 -11.51 6.31 11.04
C GLU A 268 -12.83 5.55 11.21
N LYS A 269 -13.81 5.84 10.35
CA LYS A 269 -15.00 4.99 10.21
C LYS A 269 -14.65 3.75 9.40
N ILE A 270 -15.41 2.67 9.64
CA ILE A 270 -15.46 1.54 8.69
C ILE A 270 -16.07 2.08 7.39
N PRO A 271 -15.33 2.08 6.26
CA PRO A 271 -15.86 2.65 5.03
C PRO A 271 -16.79 1.65 4.31
N THR A 272 -17.75 2.20 3.56
CA THR A 272 -18.44 1.44 2.53
C THR A 272 -17.49 1.12 1.37
N LEU A 273 -17.76 0.03 0.64
CA LEU A 273 -17.02 -0.28 -0.59
C LEU A 273 -17.12 0.87 -1.61
N ARG A 274 -18.26 1.56 -1.67
CA ARG A 274 -18.47 2.73 -2.54
C ARG A 274 -17.53 3.89 -2.20
N GLU A 275 -17.36 4.22 -0.93
CA GLU A 275 -16.42 5.26 -0.49
C GLU A 275 -14.98 4.89 -0.86
N ALA A 276 -14.60 3.63 -0.63
CA ALA A 276 -13.28 3.12 -1.00
C ALA A 276 -13.01 3.22 -2.51
N LEU A 277 -13.93 2.74 -3.35
CA LEU A 277 -13.77 2.78 -4.80
C LEU A 277 -13.80 4.22 -5.36
N ASN A 278 -14.56 5.13 -4.75
CA ASN A 278 -14.48 6.57 -5.09
C ASN A 278 -13.07 7.11 -4.82
N ALA A 279 -12.47 6.81 -3.67
CA ALA A 279 -11.12 7.24 -3.36
C ALA A 279 -10.10 6.68 -4.37
N VAL A 280 -10.22 5.41 -4.73
CA VAL A 280 -9.35 4.81 -5.76
C VAL A 280 -9.47 5.56 -7.10
N VAL A 281 -10.69 5.79 -7.59
CA VAL A 281 -10.96 6.37 -8.92
C VAL A 281 -10.65 7.86 -9.01
N TYR A 282 -10.87 8.63 -7.95
CA TYR A 282 -10.79 10.09 -8.04
C TYR A 282 -9.61 10.69 -7.28
N GLN A 283 -8.99 9.93 -6.37
CA GLN A 283 -8.00 10.49 -5.45
C GLN A 283 -6.61 9.85 -5.55
N THR A 284 -6.45 8.74 -6.28
CA THR A 284 -5.16 8.03 -6.34
C THR A 284 -4.75 7.72 -7.77
N SER A 285 -3.50 7.25 -7.93
CA SER A 285 -2.97 6.71 -9.19
C SER A 285 -3.10 5.18 -9.33
N LEU A 286 -3.73 4.50 -8.37
CA LEU A 286 -3.84 3.04 -8.36
C LEU A 286 -4.52 2.50 -9.62
N SER A 287 -4.03 1.39 -10.16
CA SER A 287 -4.49 0.80 -11.42
C SER A 287 -5.22 -0.53 -11.25
N PHE A 288 -5.22 -1.08 -10.04
CA PHE A 288 -5.76 -2.39 -9.74
C PHE A 288 -6.44 -2.45 -8.36
N VAL A 289 -7.58 -3.12 -8.27
CA VAL A 289 -8.32 -3.42 -7.03
C VAL A 289 -8.75 -4.88 -7.04
N TRP A 290 -8.35 -5.62 -6.01
CA TRP A 290 -8.85 -6.95 -5.68
C TRP A 290 -9.86 -6.84 -4.54
N LEU A 291 -11.12 -7.20 -4.80
CA LEU A 291 -12.19 -7.24 -3.82
C LEU A 291 -12.26 -8.63 -3.17
N ASP A 292 -11.57 -8.85 -2.06
CA ASP A 292 -11.60 -10.15 -1.36
C ASP A 292 -12.95 -10.33 -0.65
N THR A 293 -13.76 -11.27 -1.13
CA THR A 293 -15.12 -11.47 -0.61
C THR A 293 -15.12 -12.39 0.61
N LYS A 294 -15.26 -11.82 1.81
CA LYS A 294 -15.14 -12.55 3.09
C LYS A 294 -16.44 -13.16 3.64
N TYR A 295 -17.54 -13.02 2.91
CA TYR A 295 -18.87 -13.38 3.36
C TYR A 295 -19.48 -14.48 2.49
N VAL A 296 -20.48 -15.18 3.04
CA VAL A 296 -21.27 -16.16 2.31
C VAL A 296 -22.66 -15.58 2.07
N GLY A 297 -22.91 -15.15 0.83
CA GLY A 297 -24.16 -14.50 0.43
C GLY A 297 -24.07 -13.98 -1.01
N SER A 298 -25.12 -13.29 -1.46
CA SER A 298 -25.15 -12.77 -2.83
C SER A 298 -24.02 -11.78 -3.13
N ILE A 299 -23.26 -12.02 -4.19
CA ILE A 299 -22.20 -11.14 -4.73
C ILE A 299 -22.75 -10.00 -5.60
N ALA A 300 -24.06 -10.00 -5.90
CA ALA A 300 -24.67 -9.02 -6.79
C ALA A 300 -24.41 -7.55 -6.40
N PRO A 301 -24.47 -7.12 -5.11
CA PRO A 301 -24.17 -5.72 -4.77
C PRO A 301 -22.70 -5.33 -5.01
N VAL A 302 -21.76 -6.27 -4.81
CA VAL A 302 -20.34 -6.07 -5.13
C VAL A 302 -20.14 -5.96 -6.63
N HIS A 303 -20.80 -6.83 -7.42
CA HIS A 303 -20.78 -6.81 -8.88
C HIS A 303 -21.31 -5.49 -9.47
N VAL A 304 -22.43 -4.98 -8.93
CA VAL A 304 -22.98 -3.67 -9.34
C VAL A 304 -21.97 -2.55 -9.12
N LEU A 305 -21.32 -2.51 -7.95
CA LEU A 305 -20.31 -1.50 -7.63
C LEU A 305 -19.06 -1.67 -8.50
N GLN A 306 -18.60 -2.90 -8.74
CA GLN A 306 -17.47 -3.18 -9.62
C GLN A 306 -17.71 -2.58 -11.02
N ASN A 307 -18.86 -2.90 -11.64
CA ASN A 307 -19.20 -2.39 -12.96
C ASN A 307 -19.31 -0.87 -12.98
N GLU A 308 -20.00 -0.29 -12.00
CA GLU A 308 -20.14 1.17 -11.89
C GLU A 308 -18.77 1.86 -11.85
N PHE A 309 -17.85 1.36 -11.02
CA PHE A 309 -16.55 2.00 -10.81
C PHE A 309 -15.54 1.75 -11.94
N ILE A 310 -15.65 0.63 -12.66
CA ILE A 310 -14.93 0.43 -13.92
C ILE A 310 -15.36 1.50 -14.94
N GLN A 311 -16.66 1.75 -15.09
CA GLN A 311 -17.17 2.76 -16.02
C GLN A 311 -16.77 4.18 -15.59
N LYS A 312 -16.84 4.49 -14.29
CA LYS A 312 -16.38 5.77 -13.75
C LYS A 312 -14.89 6.01 -14.00
N ALA A 313 -14.05 5.00 -13.82
CA ALA A 313 -12.62 5.11 -14.15
C ALA A 313 -12.40 5.37 -15.64
N ALA A 314 -13.09 4.63 -16.52
CA ALA A 314 -13.02 4.84 -17.96
C ALA A 314 -13.46 6.27 -18.37
N ALA A 315 -14.50 6.81 -17.74
CA ALA A 315 -14.96 8.19 -17.95
C ALA A 315 -13.93 9.25 -17.50
N GLN A 316 -13.00 8.89 -16.61
CA GLN A 316 -11.85 9.73 -16.23
C GLN A 316 -10.62 9.49 -17.13
N GLY A 317 -10.75 8.72 -18.21
CA GLY A 317 -9.63 8.33 -19.07
C GLY A 317 -8.64 7.38 -18.39
N ARG A 318 -9.05 6.72 -17.29
CA ARG A 318 -8.20 5.81 -16.52
C ARG A 318 -8.48 4.35 -16.88
N THR A 319 -7.41 3.58 -16.98
CA THR A 319 -7.49 2.11 -16.99
C THR A 319 -7.37 1.61 -15.55
N LEU A 320 -8.51 1.29 -14.94
CA LEU A 320 -8.59 0.67 -13.62
C LEU A 320 -9.18 -0.73 -13.75
N GLN A 321 -8.44 -1.73 -13.28
CA GLN A 321 -8.95 -3.09 -13.17
C GLN A 321 -9.52 -3.31 -11.77
N ILE A 322 -10.77 -3.74 -11.69
CA ILE A 322 -11.40 -4.16 -10.43
C ILE A 322 -11.82 -5.61 -10.63
N VAL A 323 -11.37 -6.51 -9.76
CA VAL A 323 -11.71 -7.95 -9.83
C VAL A 323 -12.39 -8.41 -8.53
N ILE A 324 -13.39 -9.28 -8.65
CA ILE A 324 -13.99 -9.96 -7.50
C ILE A 324 -13.10 -11.15 -7.14
N GLY A 325 -12.53 -11.12 -5.94
CA GLY A 325 -11.71 -12.18 -5.38
C GLY A 325 -12.57 -13.28 -4.76
N LEU A 326 -12.23 -14.53 -5.08
CA LEU A 326 -12.98 -15.71 -4.68
C LEU A 326 -12.07 -16.66 -3.88
N PRO A 327 -12.02 -16.48 -2.54
CA PRO A 327 -11.12 -17.24 -1.66
C PRO A 327 -11.62 -18.66 -1.37
N GLY A 328 -12.88 -18.97 -1.68
CA GLY A 328 -13.55 -20.20 -1.25
C GLY A 328 -14.61 -20.69 -2.23
N LYS A 329 -15.01 -21.96 -2.05
CA LYS A 329 -16.03 -22.61 -2.89
C LYS A 329 -17.41 -21.96 -2.76
N ASP A 330 -17.74 -21.45 -1.58
CA ASP A 330 -19.00 -20.74 -1.37
C ASP A 330 -19.03 -19.46 -2.20
N GLN A 331 -17.98 -18.64 -2.15
CA GLN A 331 -17.86 -17.42 -2.95
C GLN A 331 -17.88 -17.73 -4.45
N LEU A 332 -17.17 -18.78 -4.88
CA LEU A 332 -17.19 -19.25 -6.26
C LEU A 332 -18.60 -19.65 -6.72
N ASN A 333 -19.37 -20.35 -5.89
CA ASN A 333 -20.75 -20.73 -6.19
C ASN A 333 -21.67 -19.51 -6.26
N GLN A 334 -21.48 -18.51 -5.39
CA GLN A 334 -22.24 -17.25 -5.44
C GLN A 334 -21.91 -16.43 -6.68
N PHE A 335 -20.64 -16.45 -7.12
CA PHE A 335 -20.22 -15.81 -8.36
C PHE A 335 -20.85 -16.47 -9.60
N LEU A 336 -20.88 -17.81 -9.65
CA LEU A 336 -21.55 -18.56 -10.71
C LEU A 336 -23.06 -18.32 -10.80
N ALA A 337 -23.68 -17.81 -9.73
CA ALA A 337 -25.09 -17.45 -9.72
C ALA A 337 -25.38 -16.10 -10.40
N LEU A 338 -24.36 -15.30 -10.73
CA LEU A 338 -24.53 -14.08 -11.53
C LEU A 338 -24.90 -14.44 -12.97
N SER A 339 -25.88 -13.75 -13.55
CA SER A 339 -26.33 -14.05 -14.93
C SER A 339 -25.25 -13.79 -15.99
N ASP A 340 -24.28 -12.92 -15.69
CA ASP A 340 -23.19 -12.49 -16.57
C ASP A 340 -21.80 -12.92 -16.09
N TYR A 341 -21.72 -13.92 -15.19
CA TYR A 341 -20.47 -14.35 -14.53
C TYR A 341 -19.32 -14.59 -15.52
N ALA A 342 -19.60 -15.12 -16.71
CA ALA A 342 -18.60 -15.47 -17.72
C ALA A 342 -17.83 -14.25 -18.27
N THR A 343 -18.38 -13.05 -18.14
CA THR A 343 -17.77 -11.78 -18.57
C THR A 343 -17.36 -10.88 -17.40
N THR A 344 -17.84 -11.18 -16.20
CA THR A 344 -17.54 -10.43 -14.98
C THR A 344 -16.06 -10.61 -14.60
N PRO A 345 -15.30 -9.52 -14.39
CA PRO A 345 -13.90 -9.62 -13.97
C PRO A 345 -13.77 -10.30 -12.61
N ALA A 346 -13.10 -11.44 -12.56
CA ALA A 346 -12.84 -12.17 -11.31
C ALA A 346 -11.37 -12.57 -11.16
N LEU A 347 -11.00 -12.86 -9.91
CA LEU A 347 -9.76 -13.47 -9.49
C LEU A 347 -10.10 -14.72 -8.66
N CYS A 348 -9.44 -15.84 -8.97
CA CYS A 348 -9.69 -17.11 -8.28
C CYS A 348 -8.45 -17.55 -7.48
N GLU A 349 -8.64 -17.86 -6.21
CA GLU A 349 -7.56 -18.29 -5.30
C GLU A 349 -7.45 -19.81 -5.14
N LEU A 350 -8.36 -20.54 -5.78
CA LEU A 350 -8.47 -21.99 -5.70
C LEU A 350 -7.57 -22.65 -6.76
N SER A 351 -8.10 -23.61 -7.49
CA SER A 351 -7.38 -24.32 -8.53
C SER A 351 -7.35 -23.56 -9.86
N VAL A 352 -6.47 -23.95 -10.77
CA VAL A 352 -6.43 -23.41 -12.15
C VAL A 352 -7.74 -23.77 -12.87
N GLU A 353 -8.25 -24.97 -12.63
CA GLU A 353 -9.52 -25.46 -13.19
C GLU A 353 -10.72 -24.64 -12.70
N ASP A 354 -10.70 -24.20 -11.44
CA ASP A 354 -11.71 -23.28 -10.91
C ASP A 354 -11.62 -21.90 -11.58
N ALA A 355 -10.40 -21.40 -11.82
CA ALA A 355 -10.17 -20.14 -12.53
C ALA A 355 -10.68 -20.23 -13.98
N GLU A 356 -10.46 -21.35 -14.66
CA GLU A 356 -11.00 -21.61 -16.00
C GLU A 356 -12.53 -21.67 -16.00
N LYS A 357 -13.12 -22.42 -15.06
CA LYS A 357 -14.57 -22.63 -14.94
C LYS A 357 -15.34 -21.32 -14.87
N ILE A 358 -14.81 -20.32 -14.17
CA ILE A 358 -15.45 -19.01 -14.01
C ILE A 358 -14.93 -17.95 -14.99
N ASN A 359 -14.04 -18.34 -15.90
CA ASN A 359 -13.33 -17.44 -16.80
C ASN A 359 -12.60 -16.28 -16.07
N ALA A 360 -11.95 -16.57 -14.94
CA ALA A 360 -11.25 -15.57 -14.12
C ALA A 360 -10.12 -14.89 -14.90
N ARG A 361 -9.99 -13.56 -14.77
CA ARG A 361 -8.87 -12.84 -15.39
C ARG A 361 -7.54 -13.18 -14.73
N ILE A 362 -7.59 -13.56 -13.45
CA ILE A 362 -6.42 -13.77 -12.60
C ILE A 362 -6.59 -15.07 -11.81
N TRP A 363 -5.56 -15.91 -11.80
CA TRP A 363 -5.39 -16.99 -10.83
C TRP A 363 -4.40 -16.54 -9.75
N ALA A 364 -4.71 -16.76 -8.48
CA ALA A 364 -3.94 -16.23 -7.37
C ALA A 364 -3.72 -17.28 -6.26
N PRO A 365 -2.76 -18.20 -6.41
CA PRO A 365 -2.48 -19.18 -5.37
C PRO A 365 -1.78 -18.57 -4.15
N ARG A 366 -1.87 -19.30 -3.04
CA ARG A 366 -1.08 -19.02 -1.84
C ARG A 366 0.42 -19.27 -2.08
N PHE A 367 1.28 -18.43 -1.51
CA PHE A 367 2.73 -18.48 -1.67
C PHE A 367 3.37 -19.76 -1.10
N THR A 368 2.73 -20.39 -0.12
CA THR A 368 3.24 -21.61 0.53
C THR A 368 3.29 -22.82 -0.40
N GLU A 369 2.68 -22.73 -1.58
CA GLU A 369 2.78 -23.74 -2.64
C GLU A 369 3.98 -23.52 -3.58
N GLY A 370 4.83 -22.52 -3.28
CA GLY A 370 6.02 -22.20 -4.07
C GLY A 370 5.71 -21.34 -5.29
N THR A 371 6.69 -21.22 -6.19
CA THR A 371 6.60 -20.35 -7.37
C THR A 371 5.61 -20.88 -8.42
N GLN A 372 5.39 -22.19 -8.47
CA GLN A 372 4.41 -22.84 -9.35
C GLN A 372 4.53 -22.41 -10.83
N ASN A 373 5.77 -22.18 -11.31
CA ASN A 373 6.03 -21.61 -12.63
C ASN A 373 5.42 -22.44 -13.77
N ASP A 374 5.31 -23.76 -13.59
CA ASP A 374 4.61 -24.67 -14.50
C ASP A 374 3.12 -24.34 -14.64
N LYS A 375 2.42 -24.12 -13.51
CA LYS A 375 1.01 -23.69 -13.52
C LYS A 375 0.85 -22.26 -14.00
N VAL A 376 1.77 -21.36 -13.62
CA VAL A 376 1.77 -19.98 -14.11
C VAL A 376 1.89 -19.95 -15.64
N ALA A 377 2.75 -20.79 -16.23
CA ALA A 377 2.86 -20.91 -17.68
C ALA A 377 1.56 -21.41 -18.34
N ILE A 378 0.83 -22.34 -17.70
CA ILE A 378 -0.50 -22.78 -18.16
C ILE A 378 -1.48 -21.60 -18.15
N VAL A 379 -1.55 -20.85 -17.05
CA VAL A 379 -2.42 -19.67 -16.89
C VAL A 379 -2.09 -18.59 -17.92
N HIS A 380 -0.81 -18.34 -18.17
CA HIS A 380 -0.35 -17.40 -19.21
C HIS A 380 -0.70 -17.85 -20.62
N ALA A 381 -0.58 -19.15 -20.92
CA ALA A 381 -0.96 -19.71 -22.21
C ALA A 381 -2.47 -19.56 -22.51
N GLN A 382 -3.29 -19.41 -21.46
CA GLN A 382 -4.72 -19.12 -21.54
C GLN A 382 -5.03 -17.62 -21.67
N GLY A 383 -4.01 -16.76 -21.69
CA GLY A 383 -4.18 -15.30 -21.70
C GLY A 383 -4.61 -14.71 -20.36
N ARG A 384 -4.51 -15.47 -19.26
CA ARG A 384 -4.81 -15.02 -17.90
C ARG A 384 -3.55 -14.51 -17.21
N LYS A 385 -3.73 -13.78 -16.11
CA LYS A 385 -2.63 -13.32 -15.24
C LYS A 385 -2.52 -14.23 -14.02
N ALA A 386 -1.33 -14.30 -13.43
CA ALA A 386 -1.10 -15.07 -12.21
C ALA A 386 -0.55 -14.17 -11.10
N PHE A 387 -1.22 -14.07 -9.95
CA PHE A 387 -0.72 -13.33 -8.77
C PHE A 387 -0.36 -14.30 -7.65
N VAL A 388 0.38 -13.86 -6.63
CA VAL A 388 0.67 -14.69 -5.45
C VAL A 388 0.46 -13.93 -4.14
N TRP A 389 -0.04 -14.61 -3.11
CA TRP A 389 -0.37 -13.98 -1.83
C TRP A 389 -0.15 -14.90 -0.61
N THR A 390 -0.06 -14.40 0.61
CA THR A 390 0.43 -13.05 0.97
C THR A 390 1.92 -13.19 1.26
N VAL A 391 2.78 -12.55 0.46
CA VAL A 391 4.24 -12.72 0.55
C VAL A 391 4.83 -11.62 1.41
N ASP A 392 5.13 -11.92 2.68
CA ASP A 392 5.57 -10.91 3.67
C ASP A 392 7.02 -11.08 4.14
N VAL A 393 7.63 -12.24 3.91
CA VAL A 393 9.01 -12.48 4.35
C VAL A 393 9.95 -11.90 3.29
N PRO A 394 10.86 -10.97 3.61
CA PRO A 394 11.73 -10.31 2.63
C PRO A 394 12.46 -11.28 1.71
N GLU A 395 12.98 -12.39 2.26
CA GLU A 395 13.67 -13.42 1.49
C GLU A 395 12.73 -14.11 0.48
N PHE A 396 11.46 -14.32 0.84
CA PHE A 396 10.46 -14.83 -0.10
C PHE A 396 10.03 -13.76 -1.10
N ILE A 397 9.91 -12.49 -0.72
CA ILE A 397 9.63 -11.40 -1.67
C ILE A 397 10.73 -11.36 -2.73
N THR A 398 12.01 -11.34 -2.34
CA THR A 398 13.15 -11.38 -3.27
C THR A 398 13.08 -12.61 -4.16
N ARG A 399 12.88 -13.79 -3.58
CA ARG A 399 12.80 -15.06 -4.34
C ARG A 399 11.66 -15.06 -5.35
N PHE A 400 10.45 -14.63 -4.98
CA PHE A 400 9.30 -14.64 -5.87
C PHE A 400 9.40 -13.58 -6.98
N VAL A 401 10.05 -12.44 -6.72
CA VAL A 401 10.36 -11.44 -7.76
C VAL A 401 11.40 -11.97 -8.75
N ASN A 402 12.43 -12.68 -8.26
CA ASN A 402 13.54 -13.15 -9.11
C ASN A 402 13.21 -14.43 -9.88
N ASP A 403 12.59 -15.40 -9.20
CA ASP A 403 12.42 -16.76 -9.70
C ASP A 403 10.98 -17.06 -10.12
N GLY A 404 10.02 -16.28 -9.62
CA GLY A 404 8.59 -16.46 -9.89
C GLY A 404 8.19 -15.81 -11.21
N GLN A 405 7.27 -16.45 -11.92
CA GLN A 405 6.71 -15.91 -13.18
C GLN A 405 5.37 -15.17 -12.97
N PHE A 406 5.03 -14.83 -11.73
CA PHE A 406 3.79 -14.12 -11.42
C PHE A 406 3.78 -12.70 -12.00
N ASP A 407 2.60 -12.25 -12.41
CA ASP A 407 2.32 -10.89 -12.84
C ASP A 407 2.05 -9.93 -11.68
N GLY A 408 1.98 -10.42 -10.45
CA GLY A 408 1.76 -9.58 -9.28
C GLY A 408 1.98 -10.30 -7.96
N ILE A 409 2.34 -9.52 -6.94
CA ILE A 409 2.51 -10.00 -5.56
C ILE A 409 1.60 -9.17 -4.66
N LEU A 410 0.84 -9.87 -3.82
CA LEU A 410 0.12 -9.29 -2.70
C LEU A 410 0.97 -9.39 -1.43
N SER A 411 1.17 -8.26 -0.74
CA SER A 411 2.01 -8.20 0.47
C SER A 411 1.50 -7.19 1.47
N ASN A 412 1.76 -7.43 2.76
CA ASN A 412 1.68 -6.43 3.82
C ASN A 412 2.85 -5.44 3.80
N PHE A 413 3.90 -5.74 3.04
CA PHE A 413 5.09 -4.89 2.88
C PHE A 413 5.30 -4.50 1.41
N PRO A 414 4.36 -3.74 0.82
CA PRO A 414 4.45 -3.32 -0.57
C PRO A 414 5.76 -2.58 -0.89
N SER A 415 6.31 -1.79 0.04
CA SER A 415 7.62 -1.14 -0.13
C SER A 415 8.77 -2.14 -0.36
N CYS A 416 8.71 -3.33 0.24
CA CYS A 416 9.71 -4.39 0.03
C CYS A 416 9.56 -5.00 -1.37
N VAL A 417 8.33 -5.23 -1.82
CA VAL A 417 8.03 -5.70 -3.18
C VAL A 417 8.48 -4.65 -4.20
N ALA A 418 8.17 -3.38 -3.96
CA ALA A 418 8.59 -2.26 -4.80
C ALA A 418 10.11 -2.18 -4.93
N PHE A 419 10.84 -2.24 -3.81
CA PHE A 419 12.30 -2.29 -3.82
C PHE A 419 12.80 -3.44 -4.69
N ASN A 420 12.40 -4.68 -4.40
CA ASN A 420 12.88 -5.86 -5.12
C ASN A 420 12.52 -5.78 -6.61
N TYR A 421 11.28 -5.44 -6.96
CA TYR A 421 10.86 -5.37 -8.36
C TYR A 421 11.60 -4.28 -9.15
N TYR A 422 11.66 -3.05 -8.63
CA TYR A 422 12.24 -1.94 -9.37
C TYR A 422 13.78 -1.99 -9.45
N THR A 423 14.43 -2.64 -8.48
CA THR A 423 15.89 -2.84 -8.46
C THR A 423 16.33 -4.17 -9.07
N HIS A 424 15.40 -5.06 -9.44
CA HIS A 424 15.72 -6.23 -10.24
C HIS A 424 16.34 -5.81 -11.58
N GLU A 425 17.28 -6.62 -12.09
CA GLU A 425 18.02 -6.39 -13.35
C GLU A 425 17.65 -7.40 -14.42
#